data_AF-A0A1A0VD57-F1
#
_entry.id   AF-A0A1A0VD57-F1
#
_cell.length_a   1.000
_cell.length_b   1.000
_cell.length_c   1.000
_cell.angle_alpha   90.00
_cell.angle_beta   90.00
_cell.angle_gamma   90.00
#
_symmetry.space_group_name_H-M   'P 1'
#
loop_
_entity.id
_entity.type
_entity.pdbx_description
1 polymer ?
#
loop_
_entity_poly.entity_id
_entity_poly.type
_entity_poly.pdbx_seq_one_letter_code
_entity_poly.pdbx_strand_id
1 'polypeptide(L)'
;MQTLLFTLGLVLFLLGLLTGLPLPVLKNPRMALSSHLEGVLNGMFLVLLGLLWPHLHLPDAWGIAAVALIVYAAYANWLATLLAAAWGAGRRLAPIATGDHAASVGKERIVSFLLVSLTPCIVVGVGIVIAGL
;
A
#
# COMPACT_ATOMS: atom_id res chain seq x y z
N MET A 1 13.84 -12.67 -7.09
CA MET A 1 12.76 -11.89 -6.45
C MET A 1 13.11 -11.39 -5.06
N GLN A 2 13.85 -12.15 -4.25
CA GLN A 2 14.22 -11.74 -2.88
C GLN A 2 14.85 -10.34 -2.77
N THR A 3 15.94 -10.06 -3.50
CA THR A 3 16.59 -8.73 -3.45
C THR A 3 15.64 -7.60 -3.84
N LEU A 4 14.79 -7.83 -4.85
CA LEU A 4 13.79 -6.85 -5.27
C LEU A 4 12.79 -6.54 -4.16
N LEU A 5 12.26 -7.59 -3.50
CA LEU A 5 11.33 -7.45 -2.38
C LEU A 5 11.97 -6.72 -1.19
N PHE A 6 13.25 -6.99 -0.90
CA PHE A 6 13.99 -6.24 0.12
C PHE A 6 14.15 -4.77 -0.25
N THR A 7 14.61 -4.48 -1.46
CA THR A 7 14.83 -3.10 -1.90
C THR A 7 13.52 -2.30 -1.86
N LEU A 8 12.46 -2.84 -2.47
CA LEU A 8 11.16 -2.16 -2.52
C LEU A 8 10.52 -2.07 -1.14
N GLY A 9 10.63 -3.12 -0.32
CA GLY A 9 10.16 -3.09 1.07
C GLY A 9 10.85 -2.02 1.90
N LEU A 10 12.18 -1.92 1.83
CA LEU A 10 12.95 -0.90 2.56
C LEU A 10 12.67 0.52 2.04
N VAL A 11 12.51 0.70 0.73
CA VAL A 11 12.12 2.00 0.15
C VAL A 11 10.75 2.41 0.66
N LEU A 12 9.76 1.52 0.62
CA LEU A 12 8.41 1.84 1.09
C LEU A 12 8.37 2.09 2.61
N PHE A 13 9.15 1.32 3.38
CA PHE A 13 9.32 1.53 4.81
C PHE A 13 9.89 2.92 5.10
N LEU A 14 10.95 3.33 4.38
CA LEU A 14 11.52 4.67 4.48
C LEU A 14 10.50 5.76 4.12
N LEU A 15 9.73 5.58 3.05
CA LEU A 15 8.66 6.51 2.68
C LEU A 15 7.60 6.61 3.78
N GLY A 16 7.24 5.49 4.42
CA GLY A 16 6.36 5.45 5.59
C GLY A 16 6.92 6.28 6.76
N LEU A 17 8.20 6.10 7.11
CA LEU A 17 8.86 6.90 8.16
C LEU A 17 8.84 8.40 7.82
N LEU A 18 9.18 8.77 6.59
CA LEU A 18 9.17 10.17 6.15
C LEU A 18 7.76 10.78 6.17
N THR A 19 6.73 9.98 5.85
CA THR A 19 5.32 10.39 5.94
C THR A 19 4.88 10.66 7.39
N GLY A 20 5.54 10.02 8.37
CA GLY A 20 5.29 10.23 9.80
C GLY A 20 5.83 11.55 10.37
N LEU A 21 6.73 12.26 9.66
CA LEU A 21 7.31 13.52 10.13
C LEU A 21 6.33 14.72 10.03
N PRO A 22 5.60 14.94 8.92
CA PRO A 22 4.72 16.10 8.77
C PRO A 22 3.25 15.87 9.18
N LEU A 23 2.95 14.86 10.01
CA LEU A 23 1.57 14.43 10.33
C LEU A 23 0.58 15.57 10.69
N PRO A 24 0.95 16.61 11.48
CA PRO A 24 0.01 17.67 11.86
C PRO A 24 -0.33 18.67 10.75
N VAL A 25 0.43 18.68 9.65
CA VAL A 25 0.38 19.77 8.64
C VAL A 25 -0.55 19.44 7.47
N LEU A 26 -0.87 18.16 7.26
CA LEU A 26 -1.74 17.72 6.18
C LEU A 26 -3.22 17.98 6.51
N LYS A 27 -4.02 18.23 5.46
CA LYS A 27 -5.45 18.57 5.59
C LYS A 27 -6.22 17.56 6.43
N ASN A 28 -5.93 16.28 6.27
CA ASN A 28 -6.47 15.23 7.10
C ASN A 28 -5.35 14.46 7.82
N PRO A 29 -5.02 14.85 9.06
CA PRO A 29 -3.98 14.19 9.87
C PRO A 29 -4.26 12.72 10.16
N ARG A 30 -5.54 12.31 10.22
CA ARG A 30 -5.91 10.91 10.45
C ARG A 30 -5.54 10.03 9.25
N MET A 31 -5.72 10.53 8.03
CA MET A 31 -5.25 9.84 6.83
C MET A 31 -3.74 9.91 6.64
N ALA A 32 -3.10 10.98 7.15
CA ALA A 32 -1.64 11.03 7.19
C ALA A 32 -1.08 9.90 8.08
N LEU A 33 -1.69 9.68 9.25
CA LEU A 33 -1.33 8.59 10.15
C LEU A 33 -1.54 7.22 9.49
N SER A 34 -2.67 7.01 8.81
CA SER A 34 -2.88 5.78 8.04
C SER A 34 -1.82 5.60 6.96
N SER A 35 -1.46 6.64 6.21
CA SER A 35 -0.42 6.54 5.19
C SER A 35 0.95 6.18 5.77
N HIS A 36 1.32 6.77 6.91
CA HIS A 36 2.51 6.38 7.65
C HIS A 36 2.50 4.88 8.02
N LEU A 37 1.40 4.40 8.61
CA LEU A 37 1.25 3.00 9.00
C LEU A 37 1.28 2.06 7.79
N GLU A 38 0.59 2.42 6.71
CA GLU A 38 0.58 1.63 5.48
C GLU A 38 1.97 1.54 4.85
N GLY A 39 2.75 2.62 4.83
CA GLY A 39 4.13 2.58 4.34
C GLY A 39 5.02 1.65 5.18
N VAL A 40 4.94 1.77 6.51
CA VAL A 40 5.73 0.96 7.44
C VAL A 40 5.32 -0.52 7.40
N LEU A 41 4.03 -0.82 7.50
CA LEU A 41 3.51 -2.20 7.53
C LEU A 41 3.69 -2.91 6.19
N ASN A 42 3.35 -2.27 5.07
CA ASN A 42 3.57 -2.89 3.76
C ASN A 42 5.06 -3.02 3.43
N GLY A 43 5.88 -2.04 3.84
CA GLY A 43 7.33 -2.14 3.70
C GLY A 43 7.91 -3.36 4.43
N MET A 44 7.52 -3.56 5.70
CA MET A 44 7.88 -4.77 6.46
C MET A 44 7.34 -6.04 5.82
N PHE A 45 6.09 -6.03 5.35
CA PHE A 45 5.48 -7.19 4.69
C PHE A 45 6.27 -7.63 3.45
N LEU A 46 6.69 -6.69 2.60
CA LEU A 46 7.54 -6.98 1.45
C LEU A 46 8.89 -7.58 1.85
N VAL A 47 9.52 -7.06 2.91
CA VAL A 47 10.77 -7.64 3.44
C VAL A 47 10.54 -9.06 3.95
N LEU A 48 9.46 -9.31 4.69
CA LEU A 48 9.10 -10.64 5.17
C LEU A 48 8.84 -11.62 4.01
N LEU A 49 8.18 -11.19 2.94
CA LEU A 49 8.03 -12.00 1.73
C LEU A 49 9.36 -12.29 1.04
N GLY A 50 10.30 -11.33 1.06
CA GLY A 50 11.66 -11.56 0.61
C GLY A 50 12.36 -12.66 1.42
N LEU A 51 12.17 -12.67 2.75
CA LEU A 51 12.70 -13.72 3.62
C LEU A 51 12.01 -15.07 3.40
N LEU A 52 10.71 -15.07 3.14
CA LEU A 52 9.92 -16.26 2.84
C LEU A 52 10.26 -16.86 1.47
N TRP A 53 10.73 -16.05 0.52
CA TRP A 53 10.88 -16.41 -0.89
C TRP A 53 11.62 -17.73 -1.17
N PRO A 54 12.73 -18.07 -0.49
CA PRO A 54 13.43 -19.34 -0.70
C PRO A 54 12.61 -20.58 -0.34
N HIS A 55 11.50 -20.41 0.39
CA HIS A 55 10.59 -21.48 0.80
C HIS A 55 9.39 -21.64 -0.13
N LEU A 56 9.26 -20.81 -1.17
CA LEU A 56 8.13 -20.85 -2.10
C LEU A 56 8.45 -21.71 -3.33
N HIS A 57 7.59 -22.69 -3.61
CA HIS A 57 7.63 -23.57 -4.76
C HIS A 57 6.60 -23.14 -5.80
N LEU A 58 6.90 -22.07 -6.54
CA LEU A 58 6.01 -21.52 -7.56
C LEU A 58 6.65 -21.62 -8.95
N PRO A 59 5.84 -21.86 -10.01
CA PRO A 59 6.28 -21.59 -11.37
C PRO A 59 6.67 -20.11 -11.53
N ASP A 60 7.68 -19.82 -12.35
CA ASP A 60 8.22 -18.47 -12.55
C ASP A 60 7.14 -17.42 -12.84
N ALA A 61 6.16 -17.76 -13.69
CA ALA A 61 5.05 -16.86 -14.03
C ALA A 61 4.18 -16.49 -12.82
N TRP A 62 3.92 -17.45 -11.93
CA TRP A 62 3.15 -17.20 -10.70
C TRP A 62 3.97 -16.39 -9.70
N GLY A 63 5.27 -16.65 -9.58
CA GLY A 63 6.18 -15.84 -8.77
C GLY A 63 6.24 -14.38 -9.22
N ILE A 64 6.34 -14.13 -10.53
CA ILE A 64 6.31 -12.78 -11.10
C ILE A 64 4.97 -12.09 -10.82
N ALA A 65 3.85 -12.80 -11.04
CA ALA A 65 2.52 -12.26 -10.80
C ALA A 65 2.32 -11.88 -9.32
N ALA A 66 2.70 -12.75 -8.38
CA ALA A 66 2.62 -12.47 -6.95
C ALA A 66 3.40 -11.20 -6.57
N VAL A 67 4.66 -11.10 -6.99
CA VAL A 67 5.50 -9.93 -6.70
C VAL A 67 4.89 -8.67 -7.29
N ALA A 68 4.47 -8.70 -8.56
CA ALA A 68 3.90 -7.53 -9.22
C ALA A 68 2.62 -7.05 -8.53
N LEU A 69 1.70 -7.97 -8.21
CA LEU A 69 0.43 -7.65 -7.56
C LEU A 69 0.62 -7.10 -6.15
N ILE A 70 1.47 -7.73 -5.33
CA ILE A 70 1.70 -7.33 -3.94
C ILE A 70 2.44 -5.99 -3.89
N VAL A 71 3.49 -5.81 -4.70
CA VAL A 71 4.24 -4.55 -4.76
C VAL A 71 3.33 -3.42 -5.23
N TYR A 72 2.55 -3.63 -6.30
CA TYR A 72 1.59 -2.64 -6.76
C TYR A 72 0.63 -2.25 -5.64
N ALA A 73 0.03 -3.23 -4.97
CA ALA A 73 -0.94 -2.97 -3.92
C ALA A 73 -0.33 -2.21 -2.74
N ALA A 74 0.86 -2.59 -2.30
CA ALA A 74 1.59 -1.94 -1.21
C ALA A 74 1.84 -0.45 -1.49
N TYR A 75 2.38 -0.12 -2.68
CA TYR A 75 2.66 1.26 -3.06
C TYR A 75 1.39 2.06 -3.37
N ALA A 76 0.40 1.44 -4.01
CA ALA A 76 -0.89 2.07 -4.26
C ALA A 76 -1.60 2.42 -2.94
N ASN A 77 -1.47 1.58 -1.90
CA ASN A 77 -2.12 1.82 -0.61
C ASN A 77 -1.51 3.01 0.12
N TRP A 78 -0.18 3.03 0.22
CA TRP A 78 0.56 4.17 0.77
C TRP A 78 0.24 5.47 0.00
N LEU A 79 0.27 5.43 -1.34
CA LEU A 79 0.02 6.62 -2.16
C LEU A 79 -1.43 7.10 -2.05
N ALA A 80 -2.41 6.18 -2.08
CA ALA A 80 -3.82 6.55 -2.00
C ALA A 80 -4.14 7.26 -0.69
N THR A 81 -3.63 6.72 0.43
CA THR A 81 -3.80 7.30 1.76
C THR A 81 -3.03 8.61 1.93
N LEU A 82 -1.84 8.76 1.32
CA LEU A 82 -1.10 10.02 1.31
C LEU A 82 -1.86 11.11 0.55
N LEU A 83 -2.37 10.79 -0.64
CA LEU A 83 -3.17 11.72 -1.45
C LEU A 83 -4.48 12.05 -0.74
N ALA A 84 -5.13 11.09 -0.09
CA ALA A 84 -6.31 11.31 0.73
C ALA A 84 -6.02 12.28 1.89
N ALA A 85 -4.87 12.13 2.55
CA ALA A 85 -4.42 13.03 3.61
C ALA A 85 -4.17 14.46 3.11
N ALA A 86 -3.48 14.60 1.98
CA ALA A 86 -3.14 15.89 1.40
C ALA A 86 -4.37 16.62 0.83
N TRP A 87 -5.34 15.90 0.28
CA TRP A 87 -6.51 16.48 -0.36
C TRP A 87 -7.76 16.56 0.52
N GLY A 88 -7.81 15.81 1.63
CA GLY A 88 -9.04 15.59 2.38
C GLY A 88 -10.04 14.72 1.61
N ALA A 89 -9.55 13.75 0.84
CA ALA A 89 -10.38 12.84 0.04
C ALA A 89 -10.62 11.50 0.77
N GLY A 90 -11.30 10.56 0.09
CA GLY A 90 -11.50 9.20 0.60
C GLY A 90 -12.86 8.97 1.26
N ARG A 91 -13.77 9.96 1.20
CA ARG A 91 -15.04 9.92 1.93
C ARG A 91 -15.88 8.68 1.64
N ARG A 92 -15.82 8.16 0.41
CA ARG A 92 -16.61 7.00 -0.01
C ARG A 92 -16.08 5.66 0.53
N LEU A 93 -14.76 5.48 0.58
CA LEU A 93 -14.13 4.19 0.86
C LEU A 93 -13.45 4.13 2.24
N ALA A 94 -13.13 5.29 2.82
CA ALA A 94 -12.53 5.42 4.15
C ALA A 94 -13.26 6.46 5.02
N PRO A 95 -14.61 6.41 5.15
CA PRO A 95 -15.40 7.48 5.79
C PRO A 95 -14.99 7.76 7.24
N ILE A 96 -14.62 6.71 8.00
CA ILE A 96 -14.16 6.83 9.41
C ILE A 96 -12.88 7.69 9.50
N ALA A 97 -12.01 7.58 8.51
CA ALA A 97 -10.76 8.29 8.50
C ALA A 97 -10.83 9.65 7.78
N THR A 98 -11.74 9.79 6.80
CA THR A 98 -11.99 11.05 6.11
C THR A 98 -12.79 12.04 6.97
N GLY A 99 -13.77 11.57 7.75
CA GLY A 99 -14.68 12.45 8.50
C GLY A 99 -15.47 13.36 7.55
N ASP A 100 -15.61 14.64 7.93
CA ASP A 100 -16.38 15.63 7.16
C ASP A 100 -15.61 16.23 5.96
N HIS A 101 -14.36 15.80 5.73
CA HIS A 101 -13.58 16.29 4.60
C HIS A 101 -14.21 15.87 3.27
N ALA A 102 -14.12 16.76 2.28
CA ALA A 102 -14.52 16.50 0.91
C ALA A 102 -13.52 17.12 -0.05
N ALA A 103 -13.13 16.36 -1.07
CA ALA A 103 -12.31 16.84 -2.17
C ALA A 103 -13.14 17.00 -3.45
N SER A 104 -12.54 17.60 -4.48
CA SER A 104 -13.17 17.63 -5.80
C SER A 104 -13.38 16.22 -6.36
N VAL A 105 -14.40 16.06 -7.22
CA VAL A 105 -14.77 14.76 -7.81
C VAL A 105 -13.57 14.05 -8.46
N GLY A 106 -12.67 14.80 -9.12
CA GLY A 106 -11.46 14.23 -9.72
C GLY A 106 -10.50 13.62 -8.69
N LYS A 107 -10.26 14.31 -7.57
CA LYS A 107 -9.37 13.84 -6.49
C LYS A 107 -9.94 12.61 -5.79
N GLU A 108 -11.24 12.62 -5.51
CA GLU A 108 -11.96 11.47 -4.95
C GLU A 108 -11.88 10.24 -5.87
N ARG A 109 -12.02 10.44 -7.18
CA ARG A 109 -11.91 9.35 -8.16
C ARG A 109 -10.52 8.74 -8.20
N ILE A 110 -9.46 9.55 -8.15
CA ILE A 110 -8.08 9.04 -8.13
C ILE A 110 -7.84 8.18 -6.89
N VAL A 111 -8.18 8.69 -5.70
CA VAL A 111 -8.02 7.94 -4.44
C VAL A 111 -8.87 6.67 -4.48
N SER A 112 -10.12 6.77 -4.93
CA SER A 112 -11.02 5.62 -4.99
C SER A 112 -10.53 4.56 -5.97
N PHE A 113 -10.01 4.97 -7.13
CA PHE A 113 -9.45 4.05 -8.11
C PHE A 113 -8.29 3.26 -7.51
N LEU A 114 -7.32 3.93 -6.89
CA LEU A 114 -6.18 3.27 -6.25
C LEU A 114 -6.63 2.28 -5.17
N LEU A 115 -7.54 2.69 -4.29
CA LEU A 115 -8.05 1.82 -3.21
C LEU A 115 -8.82 0.61 -3.75
N VAL A 116 -9.63 0.79 -4.80
CA VAL A 116 -10.40 -0.32 -5.39
C VAL A 116 -9.50 -1.26 -6.18
N SER A 117 -8.50 -0.73 -6.91
CA SER A 117 -7.62 -1.56 -7.73
C SER A 117 -6.62 -2.34 -6.88
N LEU A 118 -6.13 -1.79 -5.77
CA LEU A 118 -5.17 -2.48 -4.91
C LEU A 118 -5.77 -3.67 -4.16
N THR A 119 -7.07 -3.63 -3.81
CA THR A 119 -7.74 -4.68 -3.03
C THR A 119 -7.68 -6.06 -3.69
N PRO A 120 -8.12 -6.25 -4.95
CA PRO A 120 -7.98 -7.55 -5.59
C PRO A 120 -6.52 -7.95 -5.80
N CYS A 121 -5.62 -6.99 -6.05
CA CYS A 121 -4.19 -7.28 -6.22
C CYS A 121 -3.58 -7.90 -4.96
N ILE A 122 -3.82 -7.31 -3.77
CA ILE A 122 -3.26 -7.86 -2.54
C ILE A 122 -3.85 -9.23 -2.20
N VAL A 123 -5.16 -9.41 -2.38
CA VAL A 123 -5.85 -10.68 -2.08
C VAL A 123 -5.34 -11.81 -3.00
N VAL A 124 -5.29 -11.56 -4.30
CA VAL A 124 -4.81 -12.56 -5.28
C VAL A 124 -3.31 -12.81 -5.10
N GLY A 125 -2.51 -11.77 -4.92
CA GLY A 125 -1.06 -11.90 -4.74
C GLY A 125 -0.70 -12.72 -3.50
N VAL A 126 -1.35 -12.46 -2.35
CA VAL A 126 -1.17 -13.27 -1.14
C VAL A 126 -1.68 -14.69 -1.34
N GLY A 127 -2.80 -14.88 -2.04
CA GLY A 127 -3.31 -16.20 -2.41
C GLY A 127 -2.30 -17.03 -3.22
N ILE A 128 -1.59 -16.41 -4.15
CA ILE A 128 -0.50 -17.07 -4.90
C ILE A 128 0.66 -17.45 -3.97
N VAL A 129 1.07 -16.57 -3.06
CA VAL A 129 2.13 -16.87 -2.09
C VAL A 129 1.73 -18.08 -1.23
N ILE A 130 0.48 -18.13 -0.75
CA ILE A 130 -0.05 -19.25 0.03
C ILE A 130 -0.04 -20.55 -0.78
N ALA A 131 -0.46 -20.51 -2.05
CA ALA A 131 -0.44 -21.68 -2.93
C ALA A 131 0.98 -22.19 -3.24
N GLY A 132 1.99 -21.35 -3.02
CA GLY A 132 3.40 -21.66 -3.22
C GLY A 132 4.14 -22.15 -1.98
N LEU A 133 3.53 -22.08 -0.80
CA LEU A 133 4.09 -22.69 0.42
C LEU A 133 3.92 -24.21 0.40
#